data_AF-A0A6L2LHH7-F1
#
_entry.id   AF-A0A6L2LHH7-F1
#
_cell.length_a   1.000
_cell.length_b   1.000
_cell.length_c   1.000
_cell.angle_alpha   90.00
_cell.angle_beta   90.00
_cell.angle_gamma   90.00
#
_symmetry.space_group_name_H-M   'P 1'
#
loop_
_entity.id
_entity.type
_entity.pdbx_description
1 polymer ?
#
loop_
_entity_poly.entity_id
_entity_poly.type
_entity_poly.pdbx_seq_one_letter_code
_entity_poly.pdbx_strand_id
1 'polypeptide(L)'
;MMIALNAKNKLKIVTDEYIEPEVGSRLRALWERTNDMIISWILNTFAEQISNSLNFFNTAAGLWNESQEHYSQLDEAPYMCVYACSYENGIVNGERDQRKRLVQFLMGLDECYANVRGQILLMQPMLTVAKAYSLIR
;
A
#
# COMPACT_ATOMS: atom_id res chain seq x y z
N MET A 1 7.76 -6.17 9.47
CA MET A 1 6.91 -6.75 10.53
C MET A 1 7.31 -8.18 10.91
N MET A 2 7.45 -9.11 9.96
CA MET A 2 7.76 -10.52 10.25
C MET A 2 9.02 -10.78 11.10
N ILE A 3 10.12 -10.08 10.83
CA ILE A 3 11.35 -10.17 11.63
C ILE A 3 11.11 -9.78 13.10
N ALA A 4 10.33 -8.71 13.33
CA ALA A 4 10.00 -8.23 14.67
C ALA A 4 9.05 -9.18 15.43
N LEU A 5 8.12 -9.82 14.72
CA LEU A 5 7.24 -10.85 15.29
C LEU A 5 8.03 -12.10 15.66
N ASN A 6 8.94 -12.54 14.79
CA ASN A 6 9.80 -13.69 15.05
C ASN A 6 10.72 -13.44 16.25
N ALA A 7 11.35 -12.26 16.32
CA ALA A 7 12.18 -11.85 17.45
C ALA A 7 11.44 -11.84 18.81
N LYS A 8 10.09 -11.76 18.78
CA LYS A 8 9.23 -11.79 19.97
C LYS A 8 8.52 -13.13 20.20
N ASN A 9 8.85 -14.19 19.43
CA ASN A 9 8.15 -15.48 19.43
C ASN A 9 6.64 -15.38 19.15
N LYS A 10 6.23 -14.37 18.36
CA LYS A 10 4.82 -14.10 18.02
C LYS A 10 4.46 -14.52 16.60
N LEU A 11 5.45 -14.92 15.79
CA LEU A 11 5.26 -15.28 14.38
C LEU A 11 4.24 -16.41 14.20
N LYS A 12 4.26 -17.38 15.10
CA LYS A 12 3.41 -18.58 15.06
C LYS A 12 1.92 -18.30 15.23
N ILE A 13 1.54 -17.14 15.78
CA ILE A 13 0.15 -16.69 15.85
C ILE A 13 -0.33 -16.19 14.48
N VAL A 14 0.58 -15.69 13.66
CA VAL A 14 0.28 -15.16 12.32
C VAL A 14 0.29 -16.26 11.26
N THR A 15 1.10 -17.32 11.45
CA THR A 15 1.17 -18.48 10.54
C THR A 15 0.16 -19.58 10.88
N ASP A 16 -0.77 -19.31 11.81
CA ASP A 16 -1.79 -20.26 12.30
C ASP A 16 -1.23 -21.54 12.96
N GLU A 17 0.07 -21.55 13.29
CA GLU A 17 0.71 -22.64 14.05
C GLU A 17 0.29 -22.64 15.54
N TYR A 18 -0.11 -21.49 16.08
CA TYR A 18 -0.70 -21.35 17.41
C TYR A 18 -2.19 -21.05 17.29
N ILE A 19 -2.96 -22.13 17.18
CA ILE A 19 -4.42 -22.12 17.15
C ILE A 19 -5.02 -21.51 18.41
N GLU A 20 -6.20 -20.94 18.23
CA GLU A 20 -7.01 -20.36 19.29
C GLU A 20 -7.30 -21.40 20.40
N PRO A 21 -6.96 -21.11 21.68
CA PRO A 21 -7.20 -22.04 22.77
C PRO A 21 -8.69 -22.27 23.06
N GLU A 22 -9.05 -23.45 23.58
CA GLU A 22 -10.42 -23.79 23.96
C GLU A 22 -11.04 -22.81 24.96
N VAL A 23 -12.37 -22.70 24.90
CA VAL A 23 -13.18 -21.88 25.82
C VAL A 23 -12.97 -22.38 27.25
N GLY A 24 -12.45 -21.51 28.13
CA GLY A 24 -12.11 -21.84 29.52
C GLY A 24 -10.62 -22.09 29.77
N SER A 25 -9.79 -22.15 28.73
CA SER A 25 -8.34 -22.25 28.88
C SER A 25 -7.77 -20.98 29.53
N ARG A 26 -6.89 -21.16 30.53
CA ARG A 26 -6.14 -20.06 31.14
C ARG A 26 -5.21 -19.35 30.15
N LEU A 27 -4.84 -20.02 29.06
CA LEU A 27 -3.98 -19.48 28.01
C LEU A 27 -4.74 -18.60 27.01
N ARG A 28 -6.07 -18.68 26.99
CA ARG A 28 -6.90 -17.93 26.04
C ARG A 28 -6.75 -16.42 26.17
N ALA A 29 -6.83 -15.90 27.39
CA ALA A 29 -6.64 -14.47 27.63
C ALA A 29 -5.22 -13.96 27.28
N LEU A 30 -4.21 -14.84 27.28
CA LEU A 30 -2.85 -14.50 26.82
C LEU A 30 -2.76 -14.49 25.29
N TRP A 31 -3.41 -15.47 24.66
CA TRP A 31 -3.53 -15.55 23.21
C TRP A 31 -4.29 -14.35 22.65
N GLU A 32 -5.47 -14.03 23.18
CA GLU A 32 -6.31 -12.90 22.74
C GLU A 32 -5.55 -11.56 22.80
N ARG A 33 -4.89 -11.27 23.94
CA ARG A 33 -4.04 -10.06 24.05
C ARG A 33 -2.92 -10.01 23.01
N THR A 34 -2.34 -11.15 22.68
CA THR A 34 -1.25 -11.20 21.70
C THR A 34 -1.79 -11.06 20.29
N ASN A 35 -2.93 -11.69 19.99
CA ASN A 35 -3.68 -11.58 18.75
C ASN A 35 -4.07 -10.13 18.47
N ASP A 36 -4.71 -9.44 19.42
CA ASP A 36 -5.16 -8.06 19.28
C ASP A 36 -3.99 -7.09 19.07
N MET A 37 -2.87 -7.31 19.76
CA MET A 37 -1.65 -6.52 19.59
C MET A 37 -1.10 -6.66 18.16
N ILE A 38 -1.10 -7.87 17.62
CA ILE A 38 -0.62 -8.13 16.27
C ILE A 38 -1.58 -7.53 15.24
N ILE A 39 -2.90 -7.66 15.44
CA ILE A 39 -3.92 -6.99 14.61
C ILE A 39 -3.66 -5.49 14.57
N SER A 40 -3.49 -4.84 15.73
CA SER A 40 -3.19 -3.41 15.80
C SER A 40 -1.89 -3.06 15.07
N TRP A 41 -0.84 -3.86 15.20
CA TRP A 41 0.41 -3.64 14.45
C TRP A 41 0.20 -3.76 12.95
N ILE A 42 -0.55 -4.76 12.48
CA ILE A 42 -0.85 -4.96 11.07
C ILE A 42 -1.66 -3.77 10.53
N LEU A 43 -2.76 -3.41 11.18
CA LEU A 43 -3.62 -2.31 10.75
C LEU A 43 -2.88 -0.97 10.73
N ASN A 44 -2.02 -0.71 11.73
CA ASN A 44 -1.17 0.49 11.77
C ASN A 44 -0.08 0.53 10.69
N THR A 45 0.22 -0.58 10.01
CA THR A 45 1.13 -0.57 8.85
C THR A 45 0.42 -0.23 7.53
N PHE A 46 -0.90 -0.24 7.50
CA PHE A 46 -1.68 0.05 6.30
C PHE A 46 -2.18 1.50 6.26
N ALA A 47 -2.39 2.02 5.04
CA ALA A 47 -3.11 3.27 4.86
C ALA A 47 -4.55 3.11 5.37
N GLU A 48 -5.13 4.19 5.92
CA GLU A 48 -6.44 4.18 6.60
C GLU A 48 -7.56 3.53 5.77
N GLN A 49 -7.53 3.73 4.46
CA GLN A 49 -8.51 3.14 3.52
C GLN A 49 -8.45 1.61 3.49
N ILE A 50 -7.25 1.03 3.54
CA ILE A 50 -7.00 -0.42 3.54
C ILE A 50 -7.24 -0.99 4.94
N SER A 51 -6.85 -0.25 5.99
CA SER A 51 -7.17 -0.64 7.37
C SER A 51 -8.68 -0.76 7.58
N ASN A 52 -9.47 0.17 7.05
CA ASN A 52 -10.93 0.16 7.21
C ASN A 52 -11.61 -1.03 6.55
N SER A 53 -11.11 -1.52 5.41
CA SER A 53 -11.62 -2.74 4.79
C SER A 53 -11.22 -4.01 5.54
N LEU A 54 -10.16 -3.95 6.36
CA LEU A 54 -9.58 -5.08 7.08
C LEU A 54 -9.93 -5.12 8.58
N ASN A 55 -10.73 -4.17 9.08
CA ASN A 55 -11.08 -4.09 10.51
C ASN A 55 -12.06 -5.20 10.99
N PHE A 56 -12.55 -6.07 10.10
CA PHE A 56 -13.53 -7.10 10.44
C PHE A 56 -12.90 -8.43 10.89
N PHE A 57 -11.57 -8.55 10.84
CA PHE A 57 -10.88 -9.79 11.22
C PHE A 57 -10.66 -9.88 12.72
N ASN A 58 -11.13 -10.97 13.32
CA ASN A 58 -10.94 -11.26 14.74
C ASN A 58 -9.63 -12.01 15.04
N THR A 59 -8.95 -12.51 13.99
CA THR A 59 -7.68 -13.23 14.13
C THR A 59 -6.58 -12.57 13.33
N ALA A 60 -5.39 -12.47 13.91
CA ALA A 60 -4.20 -11.94 13.27
C ALA A 60 -3.78 -12.79 12.06
N ALA A 61 -3.97 -14.11 12.13
CA ALA A 61 -3.73 -15.03 11.02
C ALA A 61 -4.67 -14.76 9.84
N GLY A 62 -5.98 -14.61 10.09
CA GLY A 62 -6.96 -14.28 9.06
C GLY A 62 -6.67 -12.94 8.40
N LEU A 63 -6.42 -11.91 9.21
CA LEU A 63 -6.01 -10.59 8.74
C LEU A 63 -4.74 -10.63 7.90
N TRP A 64 -3.74 -11.41 8.32
CA TRP A 64 -2.48 -11.53 7.61
C TRP A 64 -2.63 -12.25 6.28
N ASN A 65 -3.37 -13.36 6.23
CA ASN A 65 -3.62 -14.10 5.00
C ASN A 65 -4.38 -13.24 3.97
N GLU A 66 -5.45 -12.58 4.41
CA GLU A 66 -6.19 -11.64 3.57
C GLU A 66 -5.28 -10.53 3.04
N SER A 67 -4.45 -9.94 3.91
CA SER A 67 -3.50 -8.92 3.49
C SER A 67 -2.54 -9.46 2.41
N GLN A 68 -2.01 -10.67 2.58
CA GLN A 68 -1.13 -11.27 1.58
C GLN A 68 -1.84 -11.53 0.26
N GLU A 69 -3.10 -11.96 0.26
CA GLU A 69 -3.89 -12.14 -0.96
C GLU A 69 -4.15 -10.79 -1.66
N HIS A 70 -4.52 -9.76 -0.90
CA HIS A 70 -4.65 -8.39 -1.42
C HIS A 70 -3.35 -7.86 -2.05
N TYR A 71 -2.18 -8.15 -1.47
CA TYR A 71 -0.88 -7.78 -2.06
C TYR A 71 -0.46 -8.67 -3.23
N SER A 72 -0.80 -9.96 -3.19
CA SER A 72 -0.48 -10.89 -4.29
C SER A 72 -1.28 -10.56 -5.55
N GLN A 73 -2.52 -10.10 -5.40
CA GLN A 73 -3.32 -9.55 -6.51
C GLN A 73 -2.71 -8.26 -7.09
N LEU A 74 -1.90 -7.53 -6.32
CA LEU A 74 -1.18 -6.34 -6.78
C LEU A 74 0.14 -6.66 -7.48
N ASP A 75 0.64 -7.90 -7.41
CA ASP A 75 1.82 -8.34 -8.18
C ASP A 75 1.43 -8.81 -9.61
N GLU A 76 0.19 -9.27 -9.82
CA GLU A 76 -0.33 -9.58 -11.17
C GLU A 76 -0.94 -8.36 -11.88
N ALA A 77 -1.26 -7.30 -11.14
CA ALA A 77 -1.76 -6.03 -11.69
C ALA A 77 -0.64 -4.97 -11.64
N PRO A 78 -0.18 -4.40 -12.76
CA PRO A 78 0.81 -3.34 -12.74
C PRO A 78 0.28 -2.14 -11.93
N TYR A 79 0.80 -1.99 -10.70
CA TYR A 79 0.64 -0.85 -9.81
C TYR A 79 -0.81 -0.34 -9.65
N MET A 80 -1.54 -0.94 -8.70
CA MET A 80 -2.14 -0.20 -7.58
C MET A 80 -2.80 1.16 -7.92
N CYS A 81 -3.76 1.14 -8.84
CA CYS A 81 -4.79 2.17 -8.99
C CYS A 81 -6.18 1.57 -8.74
N VAL A 82 -6.33 0.75 -7.69
CA VAL A 82 -7.57 -0.04 -7.51
C VAL A 82 -8.40 0.40 -6.30
N TYR A 83 -7.84 1.08 -5.29
CA TYR A 83 -8.65 1.47 -4.11
C TYR A 83 -8.80 2.98 -3.86
N ALA A 84 -8.06 3.85 -4.57
CA ALA A 84 -8.21 5.31 -4.45
C ALA A 84 -9.18 5.95 -5.45
N CYS A 85 -9.77 5.17 -6.35
CA CYS A 85 -10.66 5.65 -7.43
C CYS A 85 -12.09 5.12 -7.24
N SER A 86 -12.75 5.46 -6.13
CA SER A 86 -14.20 5.38 -6.06
C SER A 86 -14.80 6.50 -6.93
N TYR A 87 -15.28 6.09 -8.10
CA TYR A 87 -16.27 6.68 -9.00
C TYR A 87 -16.33 8.23 -9.08
N GLU A 88 -16.01 8.74 -10.28
CA GLU A 88 -16.00 10.15 -10.75
C GLU A 88 -14.83 11.05 -10.29
N ASN A 89 -14.35 10.99 -9.04
CA ASN A 89 -13.25 11.87 -8.59
C ASN A 89 -11.83 11.31 -8.79
N GLY A 90 -11.70 10.02 -9.10
CA GLY A 90 -10.41 9.32 -9.28
C GLY A 90 -9.65 9.72 -10.55
N ILE A 91 -10.36 9.96 -11.65
CA ILE A 91 -9.75 10.32 -12.94
C ILE A 91 -9.11 11.72 -12.85
N VAL A 92 -9.81 12.68 -12.24
CA VAL A 92 -9.35 14.06 -12.09
C VAL A 92 -8.13 14.14 -11.14
N ASN A 93 -8.10 13.33 -10.08
CA ASN A 93 -6.96 13.27 -9.18
C ASN A 93 -5.76 12.54 -9.82
N GLY A 94 -5.98 11.46 -10.57
CA GLY A 94 -4.94 10.76 -11.32
C GLY A 94 -4.24 11.65 -12.34
N GLU A 95 -4.99 12.42 -13.13
CA GLU A 95 -4.43 13.38 -14.08
C GLU A 95 -3.69 14.53 -13.38
N ARG A 96 -4.25 15.05 -12.28
CA ARG A 96 -3.59 16.10 -11.47
C ARG A 96 -2.30 15.61 -10.85
N ASP A 97 -2.27 14.39 -10.33
CA ASP A 97 -1.10 13.82 -9.66
C ASP A 97 -0.04 13.37 -10.68
N GLN A 98 -0.46 12.85 -11.83
CA GLN A 98 0.44 12.63 -12.97
C GLN A 98 1.07 13.94 -13.44
N ARG A 99 0.28 15.01 -13.54
CA ARG A 99 0.76 16.34 -13.91
C ARG A 99 1.72 16.91 -12.87
N LYS A 100 1.45 16.75 -11.57
CA LYS A 100 2.36 17.16 -10.49
C LYS A 100 3.70 16.42 -10.58
N ARG A 101 3.68 15.10 -10.76
CA ARG A 101 4.90 14.28 -10.90
C ARG A 101 5.71 14.67 -12.13
N LEU A 102 5.05 14.93 -13.27
CA LEU A 102 5.70 15.42 -14.49
C LEU A 102 6.38 16.78 -14.26
N VAL A 103 5.66 17.74 -13.68
CA VAL A 103 6.21 19.07 -13.41
C VAL A 103 7.39 18.98 -12.44
N GLN A 104 7.30 18.16 -11.40
CA GLN A 104 8.40 17.95 -10.45
C GLN A 104 9.64 17.33 -11.12
N PHE A 105 9.45 16.33 -11.97
CA PHE A 105 10.54 15.73 -12.76
C PHE A 105 11.22 16.78 -13.64
N LEU A 106 10.45 17.58 -14.38
CA LEU A 106 10.98 18.61 -15.28
C LEU A 106 11.68 19.76 -14.55
N MET A 107 11.22 20.13 -13.36
CA MET A 107 11.88 21.14 -12.54
C MET A 107 13.22 20.68 -11.95
N GLY A 108 13.42 19.36 -11.80
CA GLY A 108 14.67 18.77 -11.34
C GLY A 108 15.73 18.56 -12.44
N LEU A 109 15.40 18.86 -13.70
CA LEU A 109 16.36 18.78 -14.82
C LEU A 109 17.29 19.99 -14.85
N ASP A 110 18.49 19.77 -15.37
CA ASP A 110 19.50 20.81 -15.58
C ASP A 110 19.00 21.94 -16.49
N GLU A 111 19.53 23.16 -16.30
CA GLU A 111 19.13 24.35 -17.07
C GLU A 111 19.34 24.19 -18.58
N CYS A 112 20.26 23.33 -19.02
CA CYS A 112 20.45 23.00 -20.43
C CYS A 112 19.17 22.46 -21.11
N TYR A 113 18.21 21.93 -20.33
CA TYR A 113 16.93 21.40 -20.82
C TYR A 113 15.77 22.40 -20.71
N ALA A 114 16.02 23.67 -20.35
CA ALA A 114 14.97 24.67 -20.11
C ALA A 114 14.00 24.86 -21.30
N ASN A 115 14.53 24.86 -22.53
CA ASN A 115 13.71 24.99 -23.75
C ASN A 115 12.81 23.77 -23.98
N VAL A 116 13.34 22.56 -23.80
CA VAL A 116 12.59 21.30 -23.96
C VAL A 116 11.54 21.16 -22.86
N ARG A 117 11.87 21.57 -21.63
CA ARG A 117 10.94 21.66 -20.51
C ARG A 117 9.74 22.56 -20.82
N GLY A 118 9.99 23.76 -21.35
CA GLY A 118 8.93 24.70 -21.72
C GLY A 118 7.97 24.11 -22.77
N GLN A 119 8.52 23.42 -23.77
CA GLN A 119 7.73 22.76 -24.81
C GLN A 119 6.88 21.61 -24.25
N ILE A 120 7.46 20.73 -23.44
CA ILE A 120 6.75 19.58 -22.84
C ILE A 120 5.59 20.05 -21.93
N LEU A 121 5.76 21.15 -21.19
CA LEU A 121 4.71 21.71 -20.34
C LEU A 121 3.51 22.28 -21.10
N LEU A 122 3.69 22.63 -22.38
CA LEU A 122 2.66 23.19 -23.25
C LEU A 122 1.96 22.13 -24.12
N MET A 123 2.45 20.88 -24.15
CA MET A 123 1.84 19.81 -24.94
C MET A 123 0.52 19.31 -24.33
N GLN A 124 -0.48 19.06 -25.18
CA GLN A 124 -1.70 18.32 -24.83
C GLN A 124 -1.92 17.14 -25.79
N PRO A 125 -2.38 15.97 -25.30
CA PRO A 125 -2.68 15.64 -23.89
C PRO A 125 -1.41 15.56 -23.02
N MET A 126 -1.55 15.81 -21.71
CA MET A 126 -0.43 15.82 -20.76
C MET A 126 0.36 14.51 -20.81
N LEU A 127 1.67 14.62 -21.03
CA LEU A 127 2.55 13.46 -21.15
C LEU A 127 2.74 12.76 -19.80
N THR A 128 3.09 11.48 -19.83
CA THR A 128 3.58 10.76 -18.64
C THR A 128 5.06 11.07 -18.43
N VAL A 129 5.57 10.87 -17.21
CA VAL A 129 7.01 11.02 -16.91
C VAL A 129 7.87 10.14 -17.83
N ALA A 130 7.44 8.90 -18.09
CA ALA A 130 8.14 7.98 -18.98
C ALA A 130 8.25 8.51 -20.43
N LYS A 131 7.16 9.09 -20.97
CA LYS A 131 7.18 9.71 -22.30
C LYS A 131 8.03 10.98 -22.34
N ALA A 132 7.96 11.82 -21.31
CA ALA A 132 8.80 13.01 -21.22
C ALA A 132 10.29 12.63 -21.17
N TYR A 133 10.66 11.60 -20.39
CA TYR A 133 12.02 11.07 -20.37
C TYR A 133 12.48 10.59 -21.76
N SER A 134 11.62 9.91 -22.52
CA SER A 134 11.96 9.47 -23.88
C SER A 134 12.14 10.60 -24.91
N LEU A 135 11.64 11.80 -24.64
CA LEU A 135 11.82 12.97 -25.50
C LEU A 135 13.08 13.78 -25.18
N ILE A 136 13.65 13.55 -24.00
CA ILE A 136 14.82 14.28 -23.48
C ILE A 136 16.11 13.48 -23.69
N ARG A 137 16.00 12.16 -23.81
CA ARG A 137 17.08 11.26 -24.24
C ARG A 137 17.31 11.34 -25.73
#